data_AF-A0A7W0TU53-F1
#
_entry.id   AF-A0A7W0TU53-F1
#
_cell.length_a   1.000
_cell.length_b   1.000
_cell.length_c   1.000
_cell.angle_alpha   90.00
_cell.angle_beta   90.00
_cell.angle_gamma   90.00
#
_symmetry.space_group_name_H-M   'P 1'
#
loop_
_entity.id
_entity.type
_entity.pdbx_description
1 polymer ?
#
loop_
_entity_poly.entity_id
_entity_poly.type
_entity_poly.pdbx_seq_one_letter_code
_entity_poly.pdbx_strand_id
1 'polypeptide(L)'
;LTKIVPLYLMMQGLGGINTRWSLVLVYVGVSLPFAVWMLSGFFEGLPRDLEEASYIDGAGRVGTFFRIALPLALPGLAAVAILTFVQAWNEFVIALVLISLPELKTYQLGLFDFLSNATFDRSVVGLLNAGAVLGLVPTAIGYLLVQRYFIAGLTAGAVK
;
A
#
# COMPACT_ATOMS: atom_id res chain seq x y z
N LEU A 1 18.04 -6.94 0.32
CA LEU A 1 19.34 -6.23 0.38
C LEU A 1 19.98 -6.07 -1.01
N THR A 2 20.08 -7.11 -1.83
CA THR A 2 20.75 -7.05 -3.15
C THR A 2 20.20 -6.01 -4.14
N LYS A 3 18.90 -5.67 -4.06
CA LYS A 3 18.25 -4.66 -4.91
C LYS A 3 18.36 -3.22 -4.39
N ILE A 4 18.83 -3.03 -3.17
CA ILE A 4 18.84 -1.72 -2.50
C ILE A 4 19.95 -0.82 -3.04
N VAL A 5 21.14 -1.38 -3.26
CA VAL A 5 22.29 -0.60 -3.76
C VAL A 5 21.99 0.01 -5.15
N PRO A 6 21.48 -0.75 -6.14
CA PRO A 6 21.10 -0.15 -7.42
C PRO A 6 19.98 0.88 -7.30
N LEU A 7 18.99 0.63 -6.43
CA LEU A 7 17.89 1.56 -6.18
C LEU A 7 18.40 2.90 -5.62
N TYR A 8 19.31 2.85 -4.65
CA TYR A 8 19.94 4.04 -4.08
C TYR A 8 20.69 4.83 -5.16
N LEU A 9 21.53 4.15 -5.95
CA LEU A 9 22.28 4.80 -7.04
C LEU A 9 21.34 5.42 -8.09
N MET A 10 20.24 4.74 -8.43
CA MET A 10 19.23 5.28 -9.34
C MET A 10 18.56 6.54 -8.77
N MET A 11 18.11 6.50 -7.52
CA MET A 11 17.49 7.67 -6.89
C MET A 11 18.49 8.81 -6.68
N GLN A 12 19.76 8.50 -6.42
CA GLN A 12 20.84 9.49 -6.36
C GLN A 12 21.04 10.18 -7.72
N GLY A 13 21.09 9.42 -8.82
CA GLY A 13 21.20 9.98 -10.17
C GLY A 13 20.01 10.84 -10.58
N LEU A 14 18.82 10.58 -10.02
CA LEU A 14 17.61 11.37 -10.23
C LEU A 14 17.45 12.54 -9.25
N GLY A 15 18.36 12.72 -8.30
CA GLY A 15 18.24 13.75 -7.26
C GLY A 15 17.13 13.49 -6.23
N GLY A 16 16.69 12.23 -6.08
CA GLY A 16 15.59 11.81 -5.20
C GLY A 16 15.98 11.48 -3.77
N ILE A 17 17.27 11.52 -3.42
CA ILE A 17 17.72 11.34 -2.02
C ILE A 17 17.20 12.47 -1.16
N ASN A 18 16.72 12.16 0.05
CA ASN A 18 16.10 13.11 0.96
C ASN A 18 14.88 13.83 0.35
N THR A 19 13.99 13.09 -0.32
CA THR A 19 12.73 13.64 -0.82
C THR A 19 11.57 12.69 -0.57
N ARG A 20 10.37 13.23 -0.33
CA ARG A 20 9.16 12.39 -0.15
C ARG A 20 8.66 11.78 -1.46
N TRP A 21 8.91 12.44 -2.59
CA TRP A 21 8.46 11.94 -3.89
C TRP A 21 9.18 10.63 -4.28
N SER A 22 10.45 10.47 -3.90
CA SER A 22 11.19 9.24 -4.19
C SER A 22 10.61 8.05 -3.43
N LEU A 23 10.21 8.25 -2.16
CA LEU A 23 9.49 7.22 -1.41
C LEU A 23 8.18 6.84 -2.11
N VAL A 24 7.37 7.82 -2.51
CA VAL A 24 6.11 7.55 -3.23
C VAL A 24 6.37 6.76 -4.51
N LEU A 25 7.35 7.18 -5.33
CA LEU A 25 7.67 6.51 -6.58
C LEU A 25 8.10 5.05 -6.36
N VAL A 26 8.96 4.81 -5.38
CA VAL A 26 9.46 3.46 -5.08
C VAL A 26 8.36 2.60 -4.48
N TYR A 27 7.56 3.13 -3.56
CA TYR A 27 6.44 2.40 -2.95
C TYR A 27 5.42 2.00 -4.02
N VAL A 28 5.07 2.92 -4.92
CA VAL A 28 4.23 2.62 -6.07
C VAL A 28 4.86 1.51 -6.92
N GLY A 29 6.12 1.61 -7.29
CA GLY A 29 6.82 0.61 -8.11
C GLY A 29 6.86 -0.79 -7.47
N VAL A 30 7.02 -0.88 -6.15
CA VAL A 30 7.06 -2.15 -5.41
C VAL A 30 5.66 -2.73 -5.22
N SER A 31 4.66 -1.90 -4.95
CA SER A 31 3.29 -2.33 -4.71
C SER A 31 2.47 -2.60 -5.98
N LEU A 32 2.88 -2.04 -7.12
CA LEU A 32 2.14 -2.13 -8.39
C LEU A 32 1.87 -3.57 -8.85
N PRO A 33 2.86 -4.48 -8.88
CA PRO A 33 2.63 -5.85 -9.36
C PRO A 33 1.60 -6.59 -8.50
N PHE A 34 1.67 -6.40 -7.18
CA PHE A 34 0.70 -6.99 -6.24
C PHE A 34 -0.69 -6.38 -6.41
N ALA A 35 -0.79 -5.06 -6.56
CA ALA A 35 -2.05 -4.36 -6.76
C ALA A 35 -2.72 -4.80 -8.08
N VAL A 36 -1.96 -4.89 -9.17
CA VAL A 36 -2.45 -5.37 -10.47
C VAL A 36 -2.92 -6.80 -10.36
N TRP A 37 -2.13 -7.69 -9.76
CA TRP A 37 -2.51 -9.10 -9.60
C TRP A 37 -3.83 -9.26 -8.83
N MET A 38 -3.99 -8.57 -7.70
CA MET A 38 -5.24 -8.62 -6.93
C MET A 38 -6.42 -8.03 -7.69
N LEU A 39 -6.24 -6.85 -8.31
CA LEU A 39 -7.31 -6.21 -9.08
C LEU A 39 -7.76 -7.06 -10.26
N SER A 40 -6.84 -7.70 -10.97
CA SER A 40 -7.17 -8.64 -12.05
C SER A 40 -8.08 -9.77 -11.54
N GLY A 41 -7.78 -10.35 -10.38
CA GLY A 41 -8.65 -11.36 -9.75
C GLY A 41 -10.06 -10.85 -9.44
N PHE A 42 -10.20 -9.58 -9.03
CA PHE A 42 -11.52 -8.96 -8.85
C PHE A 42 -12.25 -8.74 -10.18
N PHE A 43 -11.56 -8.25 -11.21
CA PHE A 43 -12.15 -8.04 -12.54
C PHE A 43 -12.57 -9.36 -13.20
N GLU A 44 -11.81 -10.45 -13.03
CA GLU A 44 -12.17 -11.78 -13.51
C GLU A 44 -13.44 -12.34 -12.86
N GLY A 45 -13.78 -11.89 -11.65
CA GLY A 45 -15.00 -12.25 -10.94
C GLY A 45 -16.25 -11.49 -11.39
N LEU A 46 -16.11 -10.45 -12.23
CA LEU A 46 -17.25 -9.65 -12.66
C LEU A 46 -18.12 -10.37 -13.70
N PRO A 47 -19.46 -10.20 -13.67
CA PRO A 47 -20.35 -10.78 -14.68
C PRO A 47 -20.07 -10.17 -16.06
N ARG A 48 -19.67 -11.02 -17.02
CA ARG A 48 -19.37 -10.59 -18.40
C ARG A 48 -20.61 -10.05 -19.13
N ASP A 49 -21.79 -10.56 -18.78
CA ASP A 49 -23.07 -10.16 -19.37
C ASP A 49 -23.33 -8.64 -19.26
N LEU A 50 -22.85 -8.00 -18.18
CA LEU A 50 -22.99 -6.55 -18.00
C LEU A 50 -22.10 -5.76 -18.97
N GLU A 51 -20.90 -6.27 -19.26
CA GLU A 51 -20.04 -5.65 -20.26
C GLU A 51 -20.62 -5.83 -21.67
N GLU A 52 -21.09 -7.04 -22.00
CA GLU A 52 -21.76 -7.34 -23.27
C GLU A 52 -22.99 -6.46 -23.50
N ALA A 53 -23.85 -6.30 -22.48
CA ALA A 53 -25.00 -5.40 -22.54
C ALA A 53 -24.58 -3.95 -22.84
N SER A 54 -23.49 -3.48 -22.24
CA SER A 54 -22.99 -2.12 -22.53
C SER A 54 -22.53 -1.94 -23.97
N TYR A 55 -21.94 -2.97 -24.58
CA TYR A 55 -21.54 -2.93 -25.99
C TYR A 55 -22.76 -2.91 -26.91
N ILE A 56 -23.84 -3.63 -26.55
CA ILE A 56 -25.12 -3.58 -27.26
C ILE A 56 -25.74 -2.18 -27.15
N ASP A 57 -25.64 -1.54 -25.99
CA ASP A 57 -26.09 -0.15 -25.74
C ASP A 57 -25.19 0.91 -26.40
N GLY A 58 -24.18 0.50 -27.18
CA GLY A 58 -23.29 1.40 -27.93
C GLY A 58 -22.18 2.03 -27.10
N ALA A 59 -21.93 1.57 -25.87
CA ALA A 59 -20.78 2.00 -25.10
C ALA A 59 -19.49 1.42 -25.72
N GLY A 60 -18.51 2.29 -25.97
CA GLY A 60 -17.16 1.86 -26.33
C GLY A 60 -16.39 1.34 -25.11
N ARG A 61 -15.29 0.59 -25.33
CA ARG A 61 -14.44 -0.02 -24.29
C ARG A 61 -14.12 0.89 -23.10
N VAL A 62 -13.73 2.13 -23.36
CA VAL A 62 -13.40 3.10 -22.30
C VAL A 62 -14.65 3.48 -21.49
N GLY A 63 -15.79 3.65 -22.16
CA GLY A 63 -17.08 3.92 -21.51
C GLY A 63 -17.53 2.75 -20.65
N THR A 64 -17.45 1.53 -21.17
CA THR A 64 -17.75 0.30 -20.41
C THR A 64 -16.88 0.16 -19.17
N PHE A 65 -15.57 0.41 -19.28
CA PHE A 65 -14.66 0.35 -18.14
C PHE A 65 -15.06 1.33 -17.03
N PHE A 66 -15.22 2.62 -17.34
CA PHE A 66 -15.49 3.62 -16.31
C PHE A 66 -16.92 3.59 -15.77
N ARG A 67 -17.91 3.13 -16.55
CA ARG A 67 -19.33 3.13 -16.14
C ARG A 67 -19.80 1.81 -15.56
N ILE A 68 -19.15 0.69 -15.91
CA ILE A 68 -19.56 -0.64 -15.46
C ILE A 68 -18.43 -1.29 -14.67
N ALA A 69 -17.31 -1.64 -15.32
CA ALA A 69 -16.29 -2.47 -14.69
C ALA A 69 -15.69 -1.80 -13.43
N LEU A 70 -15.35 -0.52 -13.50
CA LEU A 70 -14.71 0.21 -12.39
C LEU A 70 -15.65 0.38 -11.19
N PRO A 71 -16.92 0.84 -11.32
CA PRO A 71 -17.86 0.88 -10.20
C PRO A 71 -18.10 -0.48 -9.54
N LEU A 72 -18.22 -1.55 -10.33
CA LEU A 72 -18.36 -2.90 -9.79
C LEU A 72 -17.08 -3.38 -9.07
N ALA A 73 -15.92 -2.98 -9.55
CA ALA A 73 -14.63 -3.29 -8.94
C ALA A 73 -14.27 -2.40 -7.74
N LEU A 74 -15.04 -1.34 -7.43
CA LEU A 74 -14.76 -0.42 -6.31
C LEU A 74 -14.51 -1.12 -4.96
N PRO A 75 -15.26 -2.16 -4.55
CA PRO A 75 -14.98 -2.89 -3.32
C PRO A 75 -13.59 -3.56 -3.33
N GLY A 76 -13.21 -4.14 -4.47
CA GLY A 76 -11.89 -4.73 -4.67
C GLY A 76 -10.78 -3.69 -4.68
N LEU A 77 -11.01 -2.56 -5.36
CA LEU A 77 -10.09 -1.43 -5.37
C LEU A 77 -9.87 -0.86 -3.96
N ALA A 78 -10.93 -0.74 -3.16
CA ALA A 78 -10.82 -0.30 -1.77
C ALA A 78 -9.98 -1.28 -0.94
N ALA A 79 -10.19 -2.59 -1.10
CA ALA A 79 -9.39 -3.60 -0.40
C ALA A 79 -7.90 -3.53 -0.80
N VAL A 80 -7.61 -3.43 -2.09
CA VAL A 80 -6.24 -3.27 -2.62
C VAL A 80 -5.59 -1.98 -2.11
N ALA A 81 -6.32 -0.86 -2.11
CA ALA A 81 -5.83 0.42 -1.63
C ALA A 81 -5.47 0.37 -0.14
N ILE A 82 -6.30 -0.26 0.70
CA ILE A 82 -6.00 -0.40 2.12
C ILE A 82 -4.82 -1.35 2.36
N LEU A 83 -4.72 -2.47 1.64
CA LEU A 83 -3.58 -3.39 1.76
C LEU A 83 -2.25 -2.74 1.35
N THR A 84 -2.25 -2.01 0.23
CA THR A 84 -1.08 -1.27 -0.23
C THR A 84 -0.73 -0.13 0.73
N PHE A 85 -1.72 0.55 1.31
CA PHE A 85 -1.50 1.52 2.39
C PHE A 85 -0.85 0.87 3.61
N VAL A 86 -1.34 -0.28 4.07
CA VAL A 86 -0.76 -0.99 5.22
C VAL A 86 0.69 -1.39 4.94
N GLN A 87 1.01 -1.84 3.71
CA GLN A 87 2.39 -2.15 3.33
C GLN A 87 3.27 -0.91 3.30
N ALA A 88 2.83 0.17 2.66
CA ALA A 88 3.57 1.43 2.57
C ALA A 88 3.75 2.09 3.94
N TRP A 89 2.76 1.97 4.82
CA TRP A 89 2.86 2.40 6.21
C TRP A 89 3.92 1.57 6.92
N ASN A 90 3.89 0.25 6.89
CA ASN A 90 4.91 -0.57 7.59
C ASN A 90 6.29 -0.57 6.92
N GLU A 91 6.46 0.11 5.79
CA GLU A 91 7.73 0.16 5.08
C GLU A 91 8.77 0.94 5.90
N PHE A 92 9.95 0.34 6.03
CA PHE A 92 11.07 0.90 6.79
C PHE A 92 12.37 0.96 6.00
N VAL A 93 12.65 -0.06 5.19
CA VAL A 93 13.98 -0.29 4.60
C VAL A 93 14.29 0.72 3.50
N ILE A 94 13.32 1.05 2.66
CA ILE A 94 13.49 2.04 1.59
C ILE A 94 13.63 3.43 2.21
N ALA A 95 12.79 3.76 3.20
CA ALA A 95 12.91 5.01 3.94
C ALA A 95 14.30 5.16 4.59
N LEU A 96 14.80 4.12 5.26
CA LEU A 96 16.12 4.09 5.91
C LEU A 96 17.27 4.42 4.93
N VAL A 97 17.14 4.00 3.67
CA VAL A 97 18.20 4.12 2.67
C VAL A 97 18.12 5.44 1.91
N LEU A 98 16.92 5.95 1.64
CA LEU A 98 16.70 7.15 0.83
C LEU A 98 16.59 8.43 1.66
N ILE A 99 16.27 8.34 2.95
CA ILE A 99 16.04 9.48 3.83
C ILE A 99 17.02 9.49 4.99
N SER A 100 17.70 10.62 5.15
CA SER A 100 18.57 10.93 6.28
C SER A 100 18.10 12.18 7.04
N LEU A 101 17.39 13.11 6.39
CA LEU A 101 16.88 14.33 7.03
C LEU A 101 15.75 14.03 8.04
N PRO A 102 15.84 14.51 9.30
CA PRO A 102 14.84 14.24 10.35
C PRO A 102 13.39 14.59 9.98
N GLU A 103 13.18 15.74 9.34
CA GLU A 103 11.84 16.24 8.92
C GLU A 103 11.16 15.41 7.81
N LEU A 104 11.92 14.52 7.16
CA LEU A 104 11.43 13.66 6.08
C LEU A 104 11.28 12.21 6.51
N LYS A 105 11.70 11.85 7.73
CA LYS A 105 11.62 10.48 8.23
C LYS A 105 10.15 10.02 8.25
N THR A 106 9.92 8.81 7.76
CA THR A 106 8.63 8.14 7.95
C THR A 106 8.45 7.81 9.42
N TYR A 107 7.21 7.51 9.82
CA TYR A 107 6.90 7.17 11.21
C TYR A 107 7.79 6.03 11.74
N GLN A 108 8.00 5.01 10.93
CA GLN A 108 8.75 3.79 11.21
C GLN A 108 10.23 4.09 11.36
N LEU A 109 10.77 4.89 10.45
CA LEU A 109 12.17 5.33 10.52
C LEU A 109 12.42 6.26 11.71
N GLY A 110 11.49 7.18 11.99
CA GLY A 110 11.57 8.06 13.15
C GLY A 110 11.49 7.31 14.47
N LEU A 111 10.61 6.29 14.56
CA LEU A 111 10.52 5.43 15.74
C LEU A 111 11.79 4.61 15.96
N PHE A 112 12.39 4.08 14.88
CA PHE A 112 13.67 3.37 14.95
C PHE A 112 14.81 4.30 15.39
N ASP A 113 14.87 5.51 14.84
CA ASP A 113 15.89 6.50 15.21
C ASP A 113 15.74 6.97 16.67
N PHE A 114 14.49 7.04 17.16
CA PHE A 114 14.20 7.31 18.56
C PHE A 114 14.71 6.18 19.47
N LEU A 115 14.54 4.91 19.07
CA LEU A 115 15.11 3.75 19.77
C LEU A 115 16.64 3.77 19.75
N SER A 116 17.28 4.08 18.62
CA SER A 116 18.75 4.03 18.51
C SER A 116 19.46 5.12 19.31
N ASN A 117 18.82 6.28 19.48
CA ASN A 117 19.37 7.42 20.23
C ASN A 117 18.93 7.43 21.71
N ALA A 118 18.01 6.56 22.11
CA ALA A 118 17.56 6.44 23.49
C ALA A 118 18.69 5.89 24.38
N THR A 119 19.08 6.65 25.40
CA THR A 119 19.71 6.06 26.59
C THR A 119 18.66 5.14 27.23
N PHE A 120 19.02 3.92 27.63
CA PHE A 120 18.10 2.91 28.21
C PHE A 120 17.57 3.29 29.61
N ASP A 121 17.06 4.51 29.74
CA ASP A 121 16.36 5.00 30.91
C ASP A 121 14.89 4.56 30.84
N ARG A 122 14.29 4.24 31.99
CA ARG A 122 12.93 3.66 32.07
C ARG A 122 11.86 4.57 31.48
N SER A 123 12.06 5.89 31.56
CA SER A 123 11.14 6.90 31.00
C SER A 123 11.11 6.87 29.47
N VAL A 124 12.26 6.72 28.82
CA VAL A 124 12.41 6.70 27.36
C VAL A 124 11.85 5.41 26.77
N VAL A 125 12.02 4.28 27.47
CA VAL A 125 11.42 3.00 27.08
C VAL A 125 9.88 3.07 27.12
N GLY A 126 9.30 3.76 28.10
CA GLY A 126 7.85 3.99 28.16
C GLY A 126 7.33 4.77 26.95
N LEU A 127 8.02 5.84 26.56
CA LEU A 127 7.65 6.65 25.39
C LEU A 127 7.83 5.88 24.07
N LEU A 128 8.88 5.07 23.95
CA LEU A 128 9.09 4.21 22.79
C LEU A 128 7.95 3.20 22.63
N ASN A 129 7.53 2.53 23.71
CA ASN A 129 6.43 1.58 23.68
C ASN A 129 5.11 2.26 23.30
N ALA A 130 4.84 3.46 23.83
CA ALA A 130 3.69 4.24 23.44
C ALA A 130 3.72 4.60 21.94
N GLY A 131 4.89 4.99 21.42
CA GLY A 131 5.10 5.18 19.99
C GLY A 131 4.84 3.91 19.19
N ALA A 132 5.42 2.77 19.57
CA ALA A 132 5.18 1.50 18.88
C ALA A 132 3.68 1.15 18.81
N VAL A 133 2.93 1.33 19.90
CA VAL A 133 1.48 1.11 19.93
C VAL A 133 0.74 2.08 19.00
N LEU A 134 1.09 3.36 18.99
CA LEU A 134 0.50 4.35 18.08
C LEU A 134 0.79 4.01 16.61
N GLY A 135 1.97 3.48 16.31
CA GLY A 135 2.34 3.00 14.97
C GLY A 135 1.49 1.84 14.47
N LEU A 136 0.97 1.01 15.39
CA LEU A 136 0.07 -0.10 15.09
C LEU A 136 -1.38 0.35 14.84
N VAL A 137 -1.78 1.55 15.28
CA VAL A 137 -3.17 2.00 15.15
C VAL A 137 -3.62 2.08 13.68
N PRO A 138 -2.88 2.73 12.75
CA PRO A 138 -3.32 2.82 11.36
C PRO A 138 -3.38 1.47 10.65
N THR A 139 -2.46 0.55 10.99
CA THR A 139 -2.42 -0.79 10.40
C THR A 139 -3.55 -1.65 10.93
N ALA A 140 -3.86 -1.57 12.22
CA ALA A 140 -5.00 -2.22 12.83
C ALA A 140 -6.33 -1.72 12.22
N ILE A 141 -6.49 -0.40 12.06
CA ILE A 141 -7.67 0.18 11.39
C ILE A 141 -7.77 -0.35 9.95
N GLY A 142 -6.66 -0.33 9.20
CA GLY A 142 -6.64 -0.85 7.83
C GLY A 142 -7.07 -2.33 7.78
N TYR A 143 -6.55 -3.16 8.67
CA TYR A 143 -6.92 -4.58 8.76
C TYR A 143 -8.41 -4.77 9.10
N LEU A 144 -8.93 -4.00 10.05
CA LEU A 144 -10.34 -4.06 10.44
C LEU A 144 -11.29 -3.66 9.31
N LEU A 145 -10.87 -2.75 8.43
CA LEU A 145 -11.62 -2.36 7.24
C LEU A 145 -11.55 -3.41 6.12
N VAL A 146 -10.42 -4.11 6.01
CA VAL A 146 -10.14 -5.09 4.95
C VAL A 146 -10.71 -6.48 5.24
N GLN A 147 -10.72 -6.92 6.49
CA GLN A 147 -11.15 -8.28 6.88
C GLN A 147 -12.55 -8.66 6.35
N ARG A 148 -13.49 -7.70 6.31
CA ARG A 148 -14.86 -7.95 5.80
C ARG A 148 -14.88 -8.27 4.31
N TYR A 149 -13.94 -7.73 3.54
CA TYR A 149 -13.83 -7.97 2.10
C TYR A 149 -13.09 -9.28 1.80
N PHE A 150 -12.09 -9.66 2.63
CA PHE A 150 -11.45 -10.97 2.52
C PHE A 150 -12.41 -12.12 2.82
N ILE A 151 -13.24 -11.98 3.87
CA ILE A 151 -14.22 -13.01 4.22
C ILE A 151 -15.23 -13.17 3.09
N ALA A 152 -15.75 -12.08 2.53
CA ALA A 152 -16.69 -12.12 1.40
C ALA A 152 -16.07 -12.75 0.14
N GLY A 153 -14.80 -12.44 -0.18
CA GLY A 153 -14.09 -13.02 -1.33
C GLY A 153 -13.80 -14.52 -1.18
N LEU A 154 -13.41 -14.96 0.01
CA LEU A 154 -13.17 -16.39 0.30
C LEU A 154 -14.46 -17.21 0.26
N THR A 155 -15.59 -16.66 0.73
CA THR A 155 -16.88 -17.35 0.66
C THR A 155 -17.46 -17.41 -0.74
N ALA A 156 -17.21 -16.39 -1.58
CA ALA A 156 -17.65 -16.39 -2.98
C ALA A 156 -16.84 -17.37 -3.85
N GLY A 157 -15.56 -17.57 -3.55
CA GLY A 157 -14.71 -18.56 -4.22
C GLY A 157 -14.99 -20.01 -3.82
N ALA A 158 -15.60 -20.26 -2.66
CA ALA A 158 -15.92 -21.60 -2.14
C ALA A 158 -17.21 -22.21 -2.72
N VAL A 159 -17.94 -21.48 -3.57
CA VAL A 159 -19.19 -21.93 -4.22
C VAL A 159 -18.98 -22.17 -5.74
N LYS A 160 -17.73 -22.34 -6.18
CA LYS A 160 -17.40 -22.87 -7.52
C LYS A 160 -16.97 -24.33 -7.43
#